data_AF-A0A8T5P186-F1
#
_entry.id   AF-A0A8T5P186-F1
#
_cell.length_a   1.000
_cell.length_b   1.000
_cell.length_c   1.000
_cell.angle_alpha   90.00
_cell.angle_beta   90.00
_cell.angle_gamma   90.00
#
_symmetry.space_group_name_H-M   'P 1'
#
loop_
_entity.id
_entity.type
_entity.pdbx_description
1 polymer ?
#
loop_
_entity_poly.entity_id
_entity_poly.type
_entity_poly.pdbx_seq_one_letter_code
_entity_poly.pdbx_strand_id
1 'polypeptide(L)'
;EKAFSKFDKSESNAFISKIERLSEGIDIYIGSRTAGLKVSSEIRKIYNVDCTITNKIHGMRQGKEIRRTTILLRGIEPRNRPEIGESSDEGVI
;
A
#
# COMPACT_ATOMS: atom_id res chain seq x y z
N GLU A 1 19.43 9.77 10.28
CA GLU A 1 18.79 9.82 8.95
C GLU A 1 19.43 8.79 8.03
N LYS A 2 18.69 7.78 7.56
CA LYS A 2 19.19 6.85 6.53
C LYS A 2 18.04 6.37 5.65
N ALA A 3 18.35 6.23 4.37
CA ALA A 3 17.63 5.49 3.33
C ALA A 3 16.56 6.22 2.49
N PHE A 4 16.98 7.20 1.67
CA PHE A 4 16.29 7.48 0.39
C PHE A 4 17.17 7.25 -0.85
N SER A 5 18.38 6.69 -0.72
CA SER A 5 19.33 6.50 -1.85
C SER A 5 18.96 5.39 -2.85
N LYS A 6 17.80 4.74 -2.72
CA LYS A 6 17.32 3.67 -3.62
C LYS A 6 16.35 4.13 -4.71
N PHE A 7 15.98 5.41 -4.70
CA PHE A 7 15.06 5.99 -5.68
C PHE A 7 15.87 6.72 -6.74
N ASP A 8 15.97 6.10 -7.92
CA ASP A 8 16.58 6.72 -9.08
C ASP A 8 15.53 7.65 -9.73
N LYS A 9 15.88 8.93 -9.88
CA LYS A 9 15.03 9.93 -10.54
C LYS A 9 14.95 9.74 -12.06
N SER A 10 15.74 8.82 -12.64
CA SER A 10 15.78 8.55 -14.08
C SER A 10 14.53 7.84 -14.62
N GLU A 11 13.69 7.27 -13.75
CA GLU A 11 12.51 6.52 -14.17
C GLU A 11 11.37 7.46 -14.56
N SER A 12 11.34 7.87 -15.83
CA SER A 12 10.36 8.83 -16.38
C SER A 12 8.90 8.43 -16.18
N ASN A 13 8.62 7.14 -15.99
CA ASN A 13 7.28 6.60 -15.77
C ASN A 13 6.93 6.42 -14.27
N ALA A 14 7.80 6.82 -13.34
CA ALA A 14 7.59 6.73 -11.90
C ALA A 14 6.78 7.93 -11.36
N PHE A 15 5.53 8.04 -11.79
CA PHE A 15 4.59 9.09 -11.32
C PHE A 15 3.32 8.47 -10.75
N ILE A 16 2.63 9.23 -9.91
CA ILE A 16 1.29 8.90 -9.41
C ILE A 16 0.28 9.47 -10.41
N SER A 17 -0.53 8.60 -11.03
CA SER A 17 -1.54 9.01 -12.01
C SER A 17 -2.89 9.33 -11.40
N LYS A 18 -3.22 8.69 -10.27
CA LYS A 18 -4.47 8.88 -9.53
C LYS A 18 -4.27 8.48 -8.07
N ILE A 19 -4.95 9.18 -7.17
CA ILE A 19 -5.14 8.77 -5.78
C ILE A 19 -6.65 8.71 -5.54
N GLU A 20 -7.12 7.62 -4.97
CA GLU A 20 -8.53 7.40 -4.66
C GLU A 20 -8.66 7.01 -3.19
N ARG A 21 -9.46 7.77 -2.44
CA ARG A 21 -9.72 7.49 -1.02
C ARG A 21 -11.00 6.68 -0.92
N LEU A 22 -10.94 5.57 -0.21
CA LEU A 22 -12.03 4.64 0.03
C LEU A 22 -12.34 4.60 1.53
N SER A 23 -13.48 4.03 1.92
CA SER A 23 -13.83 3.84 3.33
C SER A 23 -12.79 2.99 4.10
N GLU A 24 -12.20 2.03 3.41
CA GLU A 24 -11.28 1.04 3.95
C GLU A 24 -9.79 1.41 3.79
N GLY A 25 -9.49 2.49 3.09
CA GLY A 25 -8.09 2.85 2.80
C GLY A 25 -7.91 3.77 1.61
N ILE A 26 -6.77 3.62 0.93
CA ILE A 26 -6.35 4.50 -0.17
C ILE A 26 -5.77 3.64 -1.29
N ASP A 27 -6.29 3.86 -2.50
CA ASP A 27 -5.72 3.32 -3.73
C ASP A 27 -4.81 4.37 -4.38
N ILE A 28 -3.58 3.96 -4.72
CA ILE A 28 -2.58 4.80 -5.38
C ILE A 28 -2.21 4.14 -6.72
N TYR A 29 -2.49 4.85 -7.81
CA TYR A 29 -2.18 4.39 -9.15
C TYR A 29 -0.82 4.93 -9.59
N ILE A 30 0.09 4.02 -9.94
CA ILE A 30 1.49 4.34 -10.25
C ILE A 30 1.80 3.91 -11.68
N GLY A 31 2.41 4.81 -12.46
CA GLY A 31 2.76 4.57 -13.87
C GLY A 31 3.87 3.54 -14.09
N SER A 32 4.66 3.25 -13.05
CA SER A 32 5.74 2.26 -13.08
C SER A 32 5.48 1.11 -12.10
N ARG A 33 5.59 -0.11 -12.62
CA ARG A 33 5.59 -1.35 -11.81
C ARG A 33 6.75 -1.38 -10.82
N THR A 34 7.95 -0.96 -11.25
CA THR A 34 9.15 -0.97 -10.39
C THR A 34 8.99 0.00 -9.22
N ALA A 35 8.48 1.20 -9.50
CA ALA A 35 8.17 2.18 -8.46
C ALA A 35 7.13 1.64 -7.47
N GLY A 36 6.04 1.05 -7.96
CA GLY A 36 5.01 0.44 -7.11
C GLY A 36 5.56 -0.64 -6.18
N LEU A 37 6.42 -1.53 -6.69
CA LEU A 37 7.07 -2.57 -5.87
C LEU A 37 7.98 -1.97 -4.80
N LYS A 38 8.79 -0.95 -5.14
CA LYS A 38 9.65 -0.26 -4.18
C LYS A 38 8.84 0.40 -3.07
N VAL A 39 7.79 1.15 -3.44
CA VAL A 39 6.87 1.80 -2.48
C VAL A 39 6.26 0.76 -1.55
N SER A 40 5.73 -0.34 -2.09
CA SER A 40 5.13 -1.40 -1.25
C SER A 40 6.12 -2.05 -0.29
N SER A 41 7.38 -2.20 -0.72
CA SER A 41 8.44 -2.77 0.12
C SER A 41 8.79 -1.86 1.28
N GLU A 42 8.85 -0.54 1.06
CA GLU A 42 9.11 0.41 2.15
C GLU A 42 7.91 0.52 3.10
N ILE A 43 6.68 0.54 2.60
CA ILE A 43 5.48 0.53 3.46
C ILE A 43 5.47 -0.72 4.36
N ARG A 44 5.79 -1.90 3.82
CA ARG A 44 5.84 -3.15 4.60
C ARG A 44 6.95 -3.17 5.67
N LYS A 45 8.03 -2.39 5.50
CA LYS A 45 9.07 -2.26 6.54
C LYS A 45 8.65 -1.34 7.68
N ILE A 46 7.89 -0.30 7.34
CA ILE A 46 7.45 0.73 8.30
C ILE A 46 6.22 0.23 9.07
N TYR A 47 5.33 -0.50 8.41
CA TYR A 47 4.06 -0.95 8.95
C TYR A 47 3.94 -2.47 8.93
N ASN A 48 3.31 -3.03 9.97
CA ASN A 48 3.01 -4.46 10.04
C ASN A 48 1.78 -4.81 9.16
N VAL A 49 2.03 -4.90 7.85
CA VAL A 49 1.01 -5.17 6.84
C VAL A 49 1.30 -6.47 6.09
N ASP A 50 0.24 -7.19 5.75
CA ASP A 50 0.30 -8.29 4.80
C ASP A 50 0.30 -7.76 3.36
N CYS A 51 0.91 -8.50 2.43
CA CYS A 51 1.11 -8.07 1.05
C CYS A 51 0.69 -9.16 0.06
N THR A 52 -0.27 -8.83 -0.80
CA THR A 52 -0.69 -9.69 -1.92
C THR A 52 -0.44 -9.00 -3.25
N ILE A 53 0.24 -9.68 -4.18
CA ILE A 53 0.55 -9.15 -5.51
C ILE A 53 -0.17 -9.99 -6.56
N THR A 54 -0.90 -9.34 -7.46
CA THR A 54 -1.55 -9.99 -8.60
C THR A 54 -1.15 -9.31 -9.90
N ASN A 55 -1.10 -10.08 -11.00
CA ASN A 55 -0.79 -9.57 -12.32
C ASN A 55 -1.90 -10.01 -13.27
N LYS A 56 -2.54 -9.05 -13.94
CA LYS A 56 -3.58 -9.33 -14.95
C LYS A 56 -3.19 -8.71 -16.29
N ILE A 57 -3.52 -9.41 -17.37
CA ILE A 57 -3.44 -8.87 -18.72
C ILE A 57 -4.46 -7.74 -18.82
N HIS A 58 -4.01 -6.56 -19.20
CA HIS A 58 -4.85 -5.39 -19.39
C HIS A 58 -5.17 -5.15 -20.87
N GLY A 59 -4.24 -5.50 -21.76
CA GLY A 59 -4.45 -5.41 -23.20
C GLY A 59 -3.18 -5.68 -24.00
N MET A 60 -3.23 -5.33 -25.28
CA MET A 60 -2.11 -5.43 -26.21
C MET A 60 -1.81 -4.04 -26.80
N ARG A 61 -0.55 -3.65 -26.88
CA ARG A 61 -0.12 -2.41 -27.56
C ARG A 61 1.12 -2.67 -28.38
N GLN A 62 1.05 -2.40 -29.68
CA GLN A 62 2.15 -2.63 -30.62
C GLN A 62 2.73 -4.05 -30.54
N GLY A 63 1.85 -5.05 -30.43
CA GLY A 63 2.23 -6.47 -30.31
C GLY A 63 2.81 -6.87 -28.95
N LYS A 64 2.94 -5.94 -27.99
CA LYS A 64 3.38 -6.24 -26.62
C LYS A 64 2.20 -6.32 -25.67
N GLU A 65 2.24 -7.30 -24.78
CA GLU A 65 1.27 -7.45 -23.71
C GLU A 65 1.43 -6.35 -22.67
N ILE A 66 0.36 -5.63 -22.39
CA ILE A 66 0.28 -4.69 -21.28
C ILE A 66 -0.30 -5.43 -20.09
N ARG A 67 0.47 -5.50 -19.01
CA ARG A 67 0.04 -6.08 -17.75
C ARG A 67 -0.22 -5.00 -16.71
N ARG A 68 -1.26 -5.20 -15.91
CA ARG A 68 -1.51 -4.43 -14.69
C ARG A 68 -1.07 -5.27 -13.50
N THR A 69 -0.19 -4.71 -12.68
CA THR A 69 0.16 -5.26 -11.37
C THR A 69 -0.66 -4.55 -10.31
N THR A 70 -1.35 -5.30 -9.46
CA THR A 70 -2.05 -4.79 -8.29
C THR A 70 -1.32 -5.29 -7.05
N ILE A 71 -0.98 -4.36 -6.16
CA ILE A 71 -0.32 -4.65 -4.88
C ILE A 71 -1.30 -4.23 -3.78
N LEU A 72 -1.79 -5.21 -3.03
CA LEU A 72 -2.67 -4.99 -1.90
C LEU A 72 -1.84 -5.06 -0.62
N LEU A 73 -1.88 -4.00 0.18
CA LEU A 73 -1.30 -3.94 1.51
C LEU A 73 -2.43 -3.87 2.53
N ARG A 74 -2.49 -4.84 3.45
CA ARG A 74 -3.56 -4.94 4.44
C ARG A 74 -2.97 -4.88 5.85
N GLY A 75 -3.48 -3.95 6.66
CA GLY A 75 -3.17 -3.91 8.09
C GLY A 75 -3.54 -5.22 8.77
N ILE A 76 -2.65 -5.73 9.60
CA ILE A 76 -2.98 -6.87 10.47
C ILE A 76 -3.66 -6.28 11.70
N GLU A 77 -4.99 -6.16 11.66
CA GLU A 77 -5.73 -5.93 12.89
C GLU A 77 -5.64 -7.20 13.76
N PRO A 78 -5.33 -7.07 15.06
CA PRO A 78 -5.61 -8.16 15.98
C PRO A 78 -7.13 -8.39 15.95
N ARG A 79 -7.55 -9.62 15.62
CA ARG A 79 -8.96 -10.03 15.52
C ARG A 79 -9.80 -9.72 16.77
N ASN A 80 -9.15 -9.45 17.91
CA ASN A 80 -9.77 -9.02 19.16
C ASN A 80 -9.08 -7.74 19.63
N ARG A 81 -9.62 -6.57 19.27
CA ARG A 81 -9.42 -5.39 20.11
C ARG A 81 -10.44 -5.55 21.24
N PRO A 82 -10.05 -5.76 22.51
CA PRO A 82 -11.02 -5.67 23.59
C PRO A 82 -11.65 -4.29 23.50
N GLU A 83 -12.98 -4.23 23.51
CA GLU A 83 -13.69 -2.98 23.71
C GLU A 83 -13.10 -2.34 24.96
N ILE A 84 -12.53 -1.16 24.81
CA ILE A 84 -12.11 -0.37 25.95
C ILE A 84 -13.43 0.04 26.61
N GLY A 85 -13.93 -0.81 27.50
CA GLY A 85 -15.00 -0.45 28.40
C GLY A 85 -14.52 0.78 29.16
N GLU A 86 -15.31 1.84 29.11
CA GLU A 86 -15.13 2.99 29.98
C GLU A 86 -15.07 2.46 31.42
N SER A 87 -13.89 2.47 32.02
CA SER A 87 -13.76 2.33 33.46
C SER A 87 -14.33 3.61 34.04
N SER A 88 -15.63 3.61 34.32
CA SER A 88 -16.23 4.53 35.27
C SER A 88 -15.63 4.18 36.63
N ASP A 89 -14.53 4.87 36.96
CA ASP A 89 -14.04 5.03 38.33
C ASP A 89 -15.11 5.77 39.13
N GLU A 90 -16.16 5.06 39.54
CA GLU A 90 -16.93 5.45 40.72
C GLU A 90 -16.22 4.87 41.92
N GLY A 91 -15.25 5.64 42.42
CA GLY A 91 -14.76 5.48 43.78
C GLY A 91 -15.91 5.70 44.76
N VAL A 92 -16.46 4.62 45.29
CA VAL A 92 -17.34 4.65 46.46
C VAL A 92 -16.46 4.51 47.70
N ILE A 93 -16.34 5.65 48.37
CA ILE A 93 -16.11 5.94 49.80
C ILE A 93 -15.99 4.74 50.75
#